data_AF-A0A947USJ5-F1
#
_entry.id   AF-A0A947USJ5-F1
#
_cell.length_a   1.000
_cell.length_b   1.000
_cell.length_c   1.000
_cell.angle_alpha   90.00
_cell.angle_beta   90.00
_cell.angle_gamma   90.00
#
_symmetry.space_group_name_H-M   'P 1'
#
loop_
_entity.id
_entity.type
_entity.pdbx_description
1 polymer ?
#
loop_
_entity_poly.entity_id
_entity_poly.type
_entity_poly.pdbx_seq_one_letter_code
_entity_poly.pdbx_strand_id
1 'polypeptide(L)'
;MPFIPHTEEDVSVMLGAIGAASIEALFDEIPPALKTGKLKDVPDGLPEMAVARLMQERASADGFWSNFIGAGVYEHHIPAAIWQITTRGEFYSAYTPYQAEASQGTLQLIYEYQTMMTRLTGLDVSNASLYDGASALAEAVLMAVRSHKTSRRVLVPKTVHPIYRRVVDTTVKNQGIELVELDYDAATGQTVLPADPGSFAGLVIPQPSFFGVLEDVHAMTDWAHANGALAIALVNPTTLAVLEAPGNWGQTGADIAVGEGQP
;
A
#
# COMPACT_ATOMS: atom_id res chain seq x y z
N MET A 1 5.50 25.61 -20.09
CA MET A 1 4.45 26.48 -19.50
C MET A 1 5.00 27.10 -18.22
N PRO A 2 4.73 28.38 -17.89
CA PRO A 2 5.10 28.91 -16.58
C PRO A 2 4.29 28.17 -15.49
N PHE A 3 4.96 27.74 -14.42
CA PHE A 3 4.30 27.07 -13.29
C PHE A 3 3.43 28.05 -12.50
N ILE A 4 3.87 29.31 -12.40
CA ILE A 4 3.12 30.39 -11.77
C ILE A 4 2.19 30.99 -12.83
N PRO A 5 0.87 31.03 -12.58
CA PRO A 5 -0.09 31.50 -13.58
C PRO A 5 -0.20 33.02 -13.62
N HIS A 6 0.20 33.72 -12.56
CA HIS A 6 0.05 35.16 -12.40
C HIS A 6 1.16 35.92 -13.13
N THR A 7 0.76 36.92 -13.91
CA THR A 7 1.65 37.91 -14.51
C THR A 7 2.03 38.98 -13.48
N GLU A 8 3.01 39.82 -13.80
CA GLU A 8 3.36 41.00 -12.98
C GLU A 8 2.17 41.96 -12.82
N GLU A 9 1.31 42.06 -13.83
CA GLU A 9 0.08 42.86 -13.79
C GLU A 9 -0.93 42.27 -12.79
N ASP A 10 -1.17 40.95 -12.85
CA ASP A 10 -2.04 40.25 -11.90
C ASP A 10 -1.57 40.46 -10.46
N VAL A 11 -0.26 40.31 -10.23
CA VAL A 11 0.37 40.52 -8.91
C VAL A 11 0.15 41.96 -8.43
N SER A 12 0.34 42.95 -9.31
CA SER A 12 0.13 44.38 -8.98
C SER A 12 -1.33 44.67 -8.58
N VAL A 13 -2.29 44.13 -9.34
CA VAL A 13 -3.73 44.28 -9.06
C VAL A 13 -4.09 43.63 -7.72
N MET A 14 -3.60 42.41 -7.46
CA MET A 14 -3.84 41.69 -6.22
C MET A 14 -3.25 42.41 -5.00
N LEU A 15 -2.02 42.92 -5.10
CA LEU A 15 -1.38 43.72 -4.05
C LEU A 15 -2.16 45.01 -3.75
N GLY A 16 -2.60 45.72 -4.79
CA GLY A 16 -3.43 46.91 -4.65
C GLY A 16 -4.77 46.64 -3.95
N ALA A 17 -5.40 45.49 -4.23
CA ALA A 17 -6.68 45.11 -3.62
C ALA A 17 -6.57 44.85 -2.10
N ILE A 18 -5.43 44.33 -1.63
CA ILE A 18 -5.19 44.06 -0.20
C ILE A 18 -4.42 45.20 0.50
N GLY A 19 -4.04 46.25 -0.23
CA GLY A 19 -3.30 47.40 0.30
C GLY A 19 -1.83 47.12 0.65
N ALA A 20 -1.25 46.04 0.12
CA ALA A 20 0.16 45.69 0.35
C ALA A 20 1.08 46.37 -0.67
N ALA A 21 2.22 46.89 -0.21
CA ALA A 21 3.15 47.63 -1.07
C ALA A 21 4.05 46.72 -1.93
N SER A 22 4.30 45.48 -1.50
CA SER A 22 5.07 44.47 -2.22
C SER A 22 4.80 43.07 -1.68
N ILE A 23 5.32 42.04 -2.37
CA ILE A 23 5.28 40.65 -1.86
C ILE A 23 6.06 40.54 -0.54
N GLU A 24 7.19 41.23 -0.39
CA GLU A 24 7.98 41.21 0.84
C GLU A 24 7.21 41.80 2.02
N ALA A 25 6.41 42.86 1.78
CA ALA A 25 5.55 43.46 2.79
C ALA A 25 4.41 42.51 3.24
N LEU A 26 3.95 41.60 2.36
CA LEU A 26 2.97 40.58 2.72
C LEU A 26 3.51 39.56 3.74
N PHE A 27 4.83 39.35 3.76
CA PHE A 27 5.52 38.38 4.62
C PHE A 27 6.38 39.05 5.70
N ASP A 28 6.02 40.25 6.16
CA ASP A 28 6.74 40.98 7.21
C ASP A 28 6.58 40.36 8.60
N GLU A 29 5.51 39.59 8.82
CA GLU A 29 5.25 38.83 10.05
C GLU A 29 6.27 37.72 10.32
N ILE A 30 6.96 37.24 9.28
CA ILE A 30 8.01 36.22 9.44
C ILE A 30 9.22 36.89 10.12
N PRO A 31 9.62 36.47 11.33
CA PRO A 31 10.76 37.06 12.03
C PRO A 31 12.05 36.96 11.18
N PRO A 32 12.89 38.02 11.12
CA PRO A 32 14.10 38.01 10.30
C PRO A 32 15.05 36.84 10.60
N ALA A 33 15.08 36.36 11.86
CA ALA A 33 15.88 35.22 12.27
C ALA A 33 15.41 33.87 11.69
N LEU A 34 14.16 33.78 11.22
CA LEU A 34 13.60 32.60 10.57
C LEU A 34 13.68 32.66 9.04
N LYS A 35 13.96 33.85 8.47
CA LYS A 35 14.11 34.00 7.02
C LYS A 35 15.38 33.30 6.55
N THR A 36 15.24 32.43 5.55
CA THR A 36 16.38 31.77 4.93
C THR A 36 16.99 32.68 3.86
N GLY A 37 18.29 32.54 3.62
CA GLY A 37 18.96 33.22 2.52
C GLY A 37 18.71 32.51 1.18
N LYS A 38 19.53 32.82 0.18
CA LYS A 38 19.49 32.10 -1.10
C LYS A 38 19.72 30.60 -0.88
N LEU A 39 18.99 29.77 -1.63
CA LEU A 39 19.19 28.33 -1.70
C LEU A 39 20.54 28.08 -2.40
N LYS A 40 21.59 27.74 -1.63
CA LYS A 40 22.96 27.58 -2.16
C LYS A 40 23.20 26.23 -2.83
N ASP A 41 22.46 25.22 -2.39
CA ASP A 41 22.63 23.82 -2.82
C ASP A 41 21.57 23.40 -3.87
N VAL A 42 20.75 24.35 -4.33
CA VAL A 42 19.75 24.14 -5.39
C VAL A 42 20.30 24.71 -6.69
N PRO A 43 20.49 23.90 -7.74
CA PRO A 43 20.94 24.39 -9.04
C PRO A 43 19.97 25.41 -9.65
N ASP A 44 20.48 26.22 -10.57
CA ASP A 44 19.65 27.10 -11.37
C ASP A 44 18.60 26.30 -12.16
N GLY A 45 17.44 26.92 -12.37
CA GLY A 45 16.35 26.32 -13.13
C GLY A 45 16.75 26.00 -14.57
N LEU A 46 16.31 24.84 -15.06
CA LEU A 46 16.50 24.43 -16.45
C LEU A 46 15.19 24.58 -17.24
N PRO A 47 15.24 24.90 -18.55
CA PRO A 47 14.08 24.80 -19.42
C PRO A 47 13.53 23.36 -19.43
N GLU A 48 12.22 23.23 -19.64
CA GLU A 48 11.50 21.94 -19.64
C GLU A 48 12.17 20.88 -20.51
N MET A 49 12.59 21.24 -21.73
CA MET A 49 13.30 20.33 -22.65
C MET A 49 14.65 19.84 -22.11
N ALA A 50 15.38 20.69 -21.38
CA ALA A 50 16.65 20.31 -20.78
C ALA A 50 16.46 19.39 -19.56
N VAL A 51 15.42 19.63 -18.75
CA VAL A 51 15.04 18.74 -17.65
C VAL A 51 14.62 17.37 -18.20
N ALA A 52 13.77 17.33 -19.23
CA ALA A 52 13.30 16.07 -19.83
C ALA A 52 14.48 15.24 -20.34
N ARG A 53 15.42 15.86 -21.06
CA ARG A 53 16.64 15.19 -21.53
C ARG A 53 17.49 14.67 -20.37
N LEU A 54 17.72 15.48 -19.34
CA LEU A 54 18.50 15.07 -18.17
C LEU A 54 17.86 13.88 -17.45
N MET A 55 16.53 13.87 -17.30
CA MET A 55 15.83 12.76 -16.67
C MET A 55 15.91 11.48 -17.51
N GLN A 56 15.82 11.58 -18.84
CA GLN A 56 16.02 10.44 -19.74
C GLN A 56 17.44 9.87 -19.67
N GLU A 57 18.46 10.74 -19.65
CA GLU A 57 19.85 10.33 -19.50
C GLU A 57 20.07 9.57 -18.18
N ARG A 58 19.48 10.04 -17.09
CA ARG A 58 19.53 9.35 -15.79
C ARG A 58 18.80 8.01 -15.80
N ALA A 59 17.57 7.98 -16.31
CA ALA A 59 16.78 6.74 -16.38
C ALA A 59 17.48 5.67 -17.25
N SER A 60 18.21 6.07 -18.28
CA SER A 60 18.97 5.15 -19.13
C SER A 60 20.11 4.42 -18.38
N ALA A 61 20.57 4.94 -17.25
CA ALA A 61 21.62 4.34 -16.44
C ALA A 61 21.13 3.13 -15.61
N ASP A 62 19.83 3.04 -15.34
CA ASP A 62 19.24 1.94 -14.56
C ASP A 62 19.18 0.62 -15.35
N GLY A 63 19.14 0.71 -16.68
CA GLY A 63 19.06 -0.43 -17.61
C GLY A 63 17.67 -1.07 -17.69
N PHE A 64 17.54 -2.08 -18.56
CA PHE A 64 16.30 -2.83 -18.77
C PHE A 64 16.59 -4.32 -18.63
N TRP A 65 16.13 -4.92 -17.54
CA TRP A 65 16.47 -6.28 -17.15
C TRP A 65 15.20 -7.13 -17.03
N SER A 66 15.24 -8.36 -17.53
CA SER A 66 14.23 -9.36 -17.14
C SER A 66 14.44 -9.72 -15.68
N ASN A 67 13.42 -9.54 -14.84
CA ASN A 67 13.52 -9.72 -13.40
C ASN A 67 12.58 -10.82 -12.91
N PHE A 68 13.17 -11.93 -12.44
CA PHE A 68 12.47 -13.08 -11.87
C PHE A 68 12.74 -13.27 -10.37
N ILE A 69 13.20 -12.22 -9.66
CA ILE A 69 13.44 -12.27 -8.21
C ILE A 69 12.12 -12.51 -7.45
N GLY A 70 10.99 -12.06 -8.00
CA GLY A 70 9.68 -12.18 -7.37
C GLY A 70 9.60 -11.30 -6.12
N ALA A 71 9.39 -11.91 -4.95
CA ALA A 71 9.36 -11.20 -3.67
C ALA A 71 8.30 -10.07 -3.60
N GLY A 72 7.09 -10.33 -4.12
CA GLY A 72 5.95 -9.42 -4.03
C GLY A 72 5.80 -8.43 -5.20
N VAL A 73 6.79 -8.32 -6.09
CA VAL A 73 6.69 -7.53 -7.32
C VAL A 73 7.01 -8.42 -8.50
N TYR A 74 6.09 -8.48 -9.47
CA TYR A 74 6.19 -9.38 -10.60
C TYR A 74 6.00 -8.59 -11.90
N GLU A 75 6.90 -8.82 -12.86
CA GLU A 75 6.78 -8.26 -14.19
C GLU A 75 5.53 -8.82 -14.87
N HIS A 76 4.66 -7.93 -15.36
CA HIS A 76 3.42 -8.30 -16.03
C HIS A 76 3.12 -7.31 -17.16
N HIS A 77 2.28 -7.75 -18.10
CA HIS A 77 1.89 -6.93 -19.23
C HIS A 77 0.86 -5.88 -18.81
N ILE A 78 1.23 -4.60 -18.87
CA ILE A 78 0.32 -3.47 -18.68
C ILE A 78 -0.24 -3.06 -20.06
N PRO A 79 -1.55 -3.18 -20.31
CA PRO A 79 -2.14 -2.77 -21.58
C PRO A 79 -1.86 -1.30 -21.89
N ALA A 80 -1.53 -0.98 -23.14
CA ALA A 80 -1.21 0.40 -23.56
C ALA A 80 -2.33 1.42 -23.24
N ALA A 81 -3.59 0.97 -23.21
CA ALA A 81 -4.73 1.79 -22.82
C ALA A 81 -4.61 2.32 -21.37
N ILE A 82 -3.96 1.59 -20.46
CA ILE A 82 -3.74 2.03 -19.08
C ILE A 82 -2.87 3.28 -19.04
N TRP A 83 -1.76 3.29 -19.78
CA TRP A 83 -0.90 4.47 -19.87
C TRP A 83 -1.62 5.69 -20.46
N GLN A 84 -2.54 5.48 -21.41
CA GLN A 84 -3.39 6.55 -21.94
C GLN A 84 -4.40 7.08 -20.93
N ILE A 85 -4.78 6.29 -19.91
CA ILE A 85 -5.70 6.71 -18.85
C ILE A 85 -4.94 7.39 -17.71
N THR A 86 -3.84 6.80 -17.24
CA THR A 86 -3.11 7.31 -16.07
C THR A 86 -2.43 8.65 -16.31
N THR A 87 -2.18 9.02 -17.57
CA THR A 87 -1.60 10.33 -17.93
C THR A 87 -2.65 11.40 -18.24
N ARG A 88 -3.95 11.12 -18.07
CA ARG A 88 -5.02 12.09 -18.30
C ARG A 88 -5.28 12.91 -17.04
N GLY A 89 -5.27 14.24 -17.18
CA GLY A 89 -5.38 15.17 -16.05
C GLY A 89 -6.63 14.96 -15.21
N GLU A 90 -7.75 14.62 -15.84
CA GLU A 90 -9.03 14.32 -15.20
C GLU A 90 -8.99 13.10 -14.27
N PHE A 91 -8.02 12.19 -14.42
CA PHE A 91 -7.84 11.03 -13.53
C PHE A 91 -6.80 11.27 -12.43
N TYR A 92 -5.70 11.98 -12.71
CA TYR A 92 -4.61 12.12 -11.73
C TYR A 92 -4.61 13.43 -10.94
N SER A 93 -5.28 14.49 -11.42
CA SER A 93 -5.21 15.81 -10.77
C SER A 93 -6.32 16.04 -9.74
N ALA A 94 -7.42 15.29 -9.83
CA ALA A 94 -8.47 15.31 -8.82
C ALA A 94 -7.95 14.72 -7.49
N TYR A 95 -8.38 15.29 -6.37
CA TYR A 95 -8.02 14.78 -5.04
C TYR A 95 -9.12 13.85 -4.50
N THR A 96 -9.09 13.57 -3.20
CA THR A 96 -10.12 12.76 -2.53
C THR A 96 -11.53 13.23 -2.91
N PRO A 97 -12.45 12.30 -3.24
CA PRO A 97 -13.80 12.63 -3.74
C PRO A 97 -14.74 13.11 -2.62
N TYR A 98 -14.37 14.19 -1.91
CA TYR A 98 -15.17 14.80 -0.84
C TYR A 98 -16.50 15.37 -1.35
N GLN A 99 -16.56 15.77 -2.63
CA GLN A 99 -17.77 16.23 -3.31
C GLN A 99 -18.26 15.10 -4.22
N ALA A 100 -19.08 14.22 -3.65
CA ALA A 100 -19.48 12.96 -4.29
C ALA A 100 -20.22 13.19 -5.61
N GLU A 101 -21.09 14.21 -5.68
CA GLU A 101 -21.87 14.57 -6.86
C GLU A 101 -20.99 15.01 -8.03
N ALA A 102 -19.83 15.60 -7.74
CA ALA A 102 -18.84 16.02 -8.73
C ALA A 102 -17.77 14.94 -9.01
N SER A 103 -17.83 13.79 -8.33
CA SER A 103 -16.78 12.77 -8.33
C SER A 103 -17.28 11.36 -8.68
N GLN A 104 -18.47 11.24 -9.28
CA GLN A 104 -19.11 9.95 -9.55
C GLN A 104 -18.26 9.01 -10.43
N GLY A 105 -17.43 9.54 -11.34
CA GLY A 105 -16.52 8.72 -12.14
C GLY A 105 -15.47 7.99 -11.30
N THR A 106 -14.79 8.72 -10.41
CA THR A 106 -13.81 8.14 -9.47
C THR A 106 -14.47 7.20 -8.47
N LEU A 107 -15.65 7.56 -7.96
CA LEU A 107 -16.40 6.72 -7.02
C LEU A 107 -16.86 5.41 -7.67
N GLN A 108 -17.26 5.44 -8.93
CA GLN A 108 -17.59 4.24 -9.70
C GLN A 108 -16.36 3.33 -9.86
N LEU A 109 -15.19 3.90 -10.20
CA LEU A 109 -13.94 3.13 -10.29
C LEU A 109 -13.58 2.46 -8.95
N ILE A 110 -13.73 3.17 -7.84
CA ILE A 110 -13.50 2.62 -6.49
C ILE A 110 -14.48 1.49 -6.20
N TYR A 111 -15.76 1.66 -6.53
CA TYR A 111 -16.77 0.63 -6.36
C TYR A 111 -16.47 -0.63 -7.19
N GLU A 112 -16.00 -0.46 -8.43
CA GLU A 112 -15.60 -1.57 -9.30
C GLU A 112 -14.37 -2.29 -8.74
N TYR A 113 -13.37 -1.56 -8.24
CA TYR A 113 -12.23 -2.15 -7.54
C TYR A 113 -12.67 -2.96 -6.33
N GLN A 114 -13.51 -2.39 -5.46
CA GLN A 114 -14.03 -3.08 -4.28
C GLN A 114 -14.80 -4.34 -4.65
N THR A 115 -15.65 -4.27 -5.68
CA THR A 115 -16.43 -5.40 -6.19
C THR A 115 -15.53 -6.48 -6.78
N MET A 116 -14.47 -6.10 -7.48
CA MET A 116 -13.49 -7.04 -8.01
C MET A 116 -12.78 -7.75 -6.86
N MET A 117 -12.32 -7.02 -5.85
CA MET A 117 -11.61 -7.58 -4.71
C MET A 117 -12.49 -8.49 -3.86
N THR A 118 -13.75 -8.14 -3.59
CA THR A 118 -14.68 -9.03 -2.86
C THR A 118 -14.94 -10.33 -3.62
N ARG A 119 -15.14 -10.26 -4.94
CA ARG A 119 -15.30 -11.45 -5.78
C ARG A 119 -14.06 -12.32 -5.85
N LEU A 120 -12.88 -11.71 -5.95
CA LEU A 120 -11.60 -12.41 -6.06
C LEU A 120 -11.20 -13.06 -4.73
N THR A 121 -11.46 -12.39 -3.62
CA THR A 121 -11.13 -12.90 -2.28
C THR A 121 -12.22 -13.79 -1.68
N GLY A 122 -13.45 -13.72 -2.20
CA GLY A 122 -14.61 -14.40 -1.63
C GLY A 122 -15.09 -13.79 -0.31
N LEU A 123 -14.68 -12.57 0.02
CA LEU A 123 -15.06 -11.87 1.26
C LEU A 123 -16.12 -10.78 1.00
N ASP A 124 -16.82 -10.38 2.08
CA ASP A 124 -18.00 -9.52 1.98
C ASP A 124 -17.68 -8.05 1.64
N VAL A 125 -16.53 -7.54 2.08
CA VAL A 125 -16.19 -6.11 1.97
C VAL A 125 -14.72 -5.90 1.61
N SER A 126 -14.46 -4.87 0.81
CA SER A 126 -13.12 -4.34 0.52
C SER A 126 -13.11 -2.83 0.77
N ASN A 127 -11.98 -2.30 1.24
CA ASN A 127 -11.76 -0.85 1.22
C ASN A 127 -11.34 -0.38 -0.19
N ALA A 128 -11.05 0.91 -0.33
CA ALA A 128 -10.67 1.54 -1.59
C ALA A 128 -9.17 1.45 -1.94
N SER A 129 -8.38 0.67 -1.17
CA SER A 129 -6.91 0.45 -1.21
C SER A 129 -6.23 0.77 0.13
N LEU A 130 -4.98 0.29 0.26
CA LEU A 130 -3.96 0.70 1.24
C LEU A 130 -2.65 0.98 0.48
N TYR A 131 -1.61 1.43 1.19
CA TYR A 131 -0.36 1.89 0.55
C TYR A 131 0.42 0.77 -0.14
N ASP A 132 0.55 -0.39 0.50
CA ASP A 132 1.28 -1.56 0.00
C ASP A 132 0.86 -2.82 0.78
N GLY A 133 1.29 -4.00 0.34
CA GLY A 133 0.96 -5.26 1.00
C GLY A 133 1.52 -5.40 2.43
N ALA A 134 2.61 -4.71 2.75
CA ALA A 134 3.26 -4.78 4.07
C ALA A 134 2.48 -3.99 5.14
N SER A 135 2.08 -2.76 4.81
CA SER A 135 1.23 -1.90 5.62
C SER A 135 -0.19 -2.46 5.71
N ALA A 136 -0.71 -3.07 4.65
CA ALA A 136 -1.97 -3.79 4.69
C ALA A 136 -1.93 -4.95 5.68
N LEU A 137 -0.86 -5.75 5.69
CA LEU A 137 -0.67 -6.80 6.69
C LEU A 137 -0.60 -6.23 8.11
N ALA A 138 0.04 -5.08 8.30
CA ALA A 138 0.08 -4.44 9.61
C ALA A 138 -1.31 -4.00 10.08
N GLU A 139 -2.14 -3.44 9.19
CA GLU A 139 -3.53 -3.10 9.51
C GLU A 139 -4.39 -4.34 9.81
N ALA A 140 -4.18 -5.45 9.10
CA ALA A 140 -4.86 -6.71 9.41
C ALA A 140 -4.49 -7.25 10.80
N VAL A 141 -3.21 -7.18 11.18
CA VAL A 141 -2.74 -7.53 12.53
C VAL A 141 -3.40 -6.65 13.58
N LEU A 142 -3.47 -5.33 13.34
CA LEU A 142 -4.13 -4.40 14.25
C LEU A 142 -5.64 -4.66 14.35
N MET A 143 -6.31 -4.98 13.25
CA MET A 143 -7.72 -5.39 13.24
C MET A 143 -7.94 -6.66 14.06
N ALA A 144 -7.09 -7.68 13.89
CA ALA A 144 -7.22 -8.93 14.61
C ALA A 144 -7.09 -8.74 16.14
N VAL A 145 -6.08 -7.99 16.57
CA VAL A 145 -5.88 -7.66 17.99
C VAL A 145 -7.05 -6.87 18.57
N ARG A 146 -7.58 -5.88 17.83
CA ARG A 146 -8.76 -5.11 18.27
C ARG A 146 -10.02 -5.98 18.39
N SER A 147 -10.18 -6.95 17.49
CA SER A 147 -11.34 -7.85 17.46
C SER A 147 -11.31 -8.89 18.59
N HIS A 148 -10.14 -9.49 18.87
CA HIS A 148 -9.98 -10.52 19.91
C HIS A 148 -10.10 -9.97 21.34
N LYS A 149 -9.82 -8.67 21.57
CA LYS A 149 -9.95 -7.92 22.85
C LYS A 149 -9.02 -8.34 24.01
N THR A 150 -8.56 -9.59 24.06
CA THR A 150 -7.79 -10.14 25.19
C THR A 150 -6.34 -10.52 24.84
N SER A 151 -6.10 -11.14 23.68
CA SER A 151 -4.75 -11.43 23.23
C SER A 151 -4.16 -10.28 22.41
N ARG A 152 -2.87 -10.03 22.60
CA ARG A 152 -2.07 -9.07 21.80
C ARG A 152 -0.97 -9.78 21.02
N ARG A 153 -1.07 -11.10 20.87
CA ARG A 153 -0.08 -11.95 20.21
C ARG A 153 -0.64 -12.38 18.85
N VAL A 154 0.16 -12.33 17.80
CA VAL A 154 -0.24 -12.79 16.45
C VAL A 154 0.83 -13.73 15.90
N LEU A 155 0.39 -14.85 15.35
CA LEU A 155 1.27 -15.83 14.73
C LEU A 155 1.61 -15.40 13.31
N VAL A 156 2.90 -15.33 12.99
CA VAL A 156 3.40 -14.90 11.69
C VAL A 156 4.44 -15.90 11.16
N PRO A 157 4.14 -16.66 10.10
CA PRO A 157 5.11 -17.59 9.55
C PRO A 157 6.40 -16.91 9.07
N LYS A 158 7.55 -17.55 9.28
CA LYS A 158 8.83 -17.09 8.71
C LYS A 158 8.83 -17.13 7.18
N THR A 159 7.90 -17.89 6.59
CA THR A 159 7.61 -17.97 5.15
C THR A 159 6.91 -16.71 4.62
N VAL A 160 6.47 -15.78 5.48
CA VAL A 160 6.03 -14.43 5.06
C VAL A 160 7.23 -13.61 4.61
N HIS A 161 7.01 -12.75 3.60
CA HIS A 161 8.01 -11.85 3.05
C HIS A 161 8.79 -11.12 4.16
N PRO A 162 10.14 -11.18 4.20
CA PRO A 162 10.93 -10.66 5.31
C PRO A 162 10.78 -9.15 5.52
N ILE A 163 10.62 -8.37 4.44
CA ILE A 163 10.30 -6.94 4.55
C ILE A 163 8.92 -6.73 5.19
N TYR A 164 7.91 -7.53 4.84
CA TYR A 164 6.57 -7.37 5.41
C TYR A 164 6.62 -7.64 6.91
N ARG A 165 7.30 -8.72 7.35
CA ARG A 165 7.52 -8.99 8.77
C ARG A 165 8.17 -7.81 9.51
N ARG A 166 9.21 -7.20 8.93
CA ARG A 166 9.87 -6.01 9.52
C ARG A 166 8.98 -4.77 9.59
N VAL A 167 8.17 -4.53 8.56
CA VAL A 167 7.22 -3.41 8.52
C VAL A 167 6.15 -3.62 9.58
N VAL A 168 5.54 -4.81 9.65
CA VAL A 168 4.54 -5.14 10.67
C VAL A 168 5.13 -4.98 12.07
N ASP A 169 6.30 -5.55 12.36
CA ASP A 169 6.98 -5.39 13.65
C ASP A 169 7.17 -3.91 14.01
N THR A 170 7.68 -3.13 13.07
CA THR A 170 7.92 -1.69 13.26
C THR A 170 6.62 -0.94 13.57
N THR A 171 5.52 -1.28 12.91
CA THR A 171 4.22 -0.66 13.09
C THR A 171 3.59 -1.01 14.45
N VAL A 172 3.75 -2.24 14.94
CA VAL A 172 2.94 -2.74 16.07
C VAL A 172 3.71 -2.85 17.39
N LYS A 173 5.04 -2.97 17.38
CA LYS A 173 5.82 -3.26 18.61
C LYS A 173 5.65 -2.24 19.74
N ASN A 174 5.57 -0.95 19.40
CA ASN A 174 5.42 0.13 20.38
C ASN A 174 4.02 0.16 21.03
N GLN A 175 3.11 -0.68 20.55
CA GLN A 175 1.77 -0.86 21.11
C GLN A 175 1.72 -2.11 22.01
N GLY A 176 2.83 -2.81 22.26
CA GLY A 176 2.83 -4.06 23.03
C GLY A 176 2.07 -5.19 22.33
N ILE A 177 2.12 -5.22 21.00
CA ILE A 177 1.65 -6.34 20.19
C ILE A 177 2.87 -7.21 19.88
N GLU A 178 2.76 -8.50 20.19
CA GLU A 178 3.83 -9.48 19.99
C GLU A 178 3.58 -10.24 18.69
N LEU A 179 4.56 -10.23 17.79
CA LEU A 179 4.57 -11.12 16.63
C LEU A 179 5.36 -12.37 16.99
N VAL A 180 4.70 -13.52 16.96
CA VAL A 180 5.31 -14.81 17.27
C VAL A 180 5.56 -15.55 15.98
N GLU A 181 6.84 -15.74 15.66
CA GLU A 181 7.23 -16.37 14.41
C GLU A 181 6.97 -17.88 14.42
N LEU A 182 6.36 -18.40 13.35
CA LEU A 182 6.24 -19.84 13.12
C LEU A 182 7.36 -20.32 12.20
N ASP A 183 8.00 -21.42 12.61
CA ASP A 183 8.96 -22.14 11.78
C ASP A 183 8.28 -22.86 10.62
N TYR A 184 9.09 -23.33 9.67
CA TYR A 184 8.67 -24.10 8.52
C TYR A 184 9.48 -25.39 8.42
N ASP A 185 8.90 -26.39 7.78
CA ASP A 185 9.61 -27.63 7.47
C ASP A 185 10.67 -27.36 6.39
N ALA A 186 11.92 -27.73 6.65
CA ALA A 186 13.02 -27.41 5.74
C ALA A 186 12.98 -28.20 4.42
N ALA A 187 12.25 -29.32 4.35
CA ALA A 187 12.12 -30.14 3.15
C ALA A 187 10.97 -29.67 2.26
N THR A 188 9.85 -29.24 2.84
CA THR A 188 8.66 -28.79 2.09
C THR A 188 8.57 -27.28 1.94
N GLY A 189 9.17 -26.52 2.86
CA GLY A 189 9.03 -25.06 2.95
C GLY A 189 7.68 -24.59 3.50
N GLN A 190 6.82 -25.51 3.96
CA GLN A 190 5.51 -25.21 4.52
C GLN A 190 5.60 -24.86 6.00
N THR A 191 4.69 -23.99 6.46
CA THR A 191 4.60 -23.56 7.85
C THR A 191 4.24 -24.72 8.77
N VAL A 192 4.90 -24.82 9.93
CA VAL A 192 4.58 -25.81 10.97
C VAL A 192 3.72 -25.16 12.05
N LEU A 193 2.48 -25.65 12.19
CA LEU A 193 1.58 -25.20 13.26
C LEU A 193 1.96 -25.83 14.61
N PRO A 194 1.94 -25.05 15.71
CA PRO A 194 2.22 -25.60 17.03
C PRO A 194 1.03 -26.43 17.55
N ALA A 195 1.33 -27.46 18.34
CA ALA A 195 0.30 -28.33 18.92
C ALA A 195 -0.52 -27.64 20.04
N ASP A 196 0.11 -26.77 20.83
CA ASP A 196 -0.54 -25.96 21.86
C ASP A 196 -0.07 -24.50 21.73
N PRO A 197 -0.83 -23.65 21.03
CA PRO A 197 -0.42 -22.27 20.80
C PRO A 197 -0.59 -21.37 22.03
N GLY A 198 -1.53 -21.69 22.93
CA GLY A 198 -2.10 -20.68 23.82
C GLY A 198 -2.97 -19.66 23.05
N SER A 199 -3.19 -18.48 23.64
CA SER A 199 -4.14 -17.50 23.08
C SER A 199 -3.46 -16.50 22.12
N PHE A 200 -3.93 -16.47 20.88
CA PHE A 200 -3.49 -15.55 19.83
C PHE A 200 -4.68 -14.82 19.20
N ALA A 201 -4.48 -13.55 18.86
CA ALA A 201 -5.48 -12.75 18.18
C ALA A 201 -5.65 -13.12 16.70
N GLY A 202 -4.60 -13.65 16.07
CA GLY A 202 -4.67 -14.07 14.68
C GLY A 202 -3.51 -14.94 14.23
N LEU A 203 -3.68 -15.56 13.07
CA LEU A 203 -2.69 -16.32 12.31
C LEU A 203 -2.59 -15.74 10.91
N VAL A 204 -1.39 -15.34 10.50
CA VAL A 204 -1.10 -14.95 9.11
C VAL A 204 -0.85 -16.21 8.27
N ILE A 205 -1.53 -16.30 7.13
CA ILE A 205 -1.46 -17.43 6.20
C ILE A 205 -1.02 -16.88 4.83
N PRO A 206 0.28 -16.97 4.47
CA PRO A 206 0.75 -16.50 3.17
C PRO A 206 0.40 -17.49 2.05
N GLN A 207 -0.22 -17.03 0.97
CA GLN A 207 -0.58 -17.89 -0.17
C GLN A 207 -0.38 -17.19 -1.52
N PRO A 208 0.62 -17.59 -2.32
CA PRO A 208 1.75 -18.46 -1.96
C PRO A 208 2.68 -17.83 -0.91
N SER A 209 3.52 -18.65 -0.28
CA SER A 209 4.56 -18.17 0.62
C SER A 209 5.71 -17.47 -0.11
N PHE A 210 6.61 -16.80 0.63
CA PHE A 210 7.80 -16.14 0.07
C PHE A 210 8.70 -17.10 -0.71
N PHE A 211 8.66 -18.39 -0.37
CA PHE A 211 9.42 -19.44 -1.07
C PHE A 211 8.70 -19.94 -2.35
N GLY A 212 7.51 -19.44 -2.65
CA GLY A 212 6.66 -19.91 -3.74
C GLY A 212 5.90 -21.20 -3.41
N VAL A 213 5.86 -21.60 -2.14
CA VAL A 213 5.18 -22.83 -1.67
C VAL A 213 3.72 -22.52 -1.35
N LEU A 214 2.83 -23.45 -1.69
CA LEU A 214 1.43 -23.39 -1.29
C LEU A 214 1.27 -23.97 0.12
N GLU A 215 0.69 -23.18 1.01
CA GLU A 215 0.35 -23.62 2.36
C GLU A 215 -0.94 -24.46 2.34
N ASP A 216 -1.14 -25.30 3.36
CA ASP A 216 -2.44 -25.97 3.58
C ASP A 216 -3.41 -24.97 4.21
N VAL A 217 -3.96 -24.10 3.36
CA VAL A 217 -4.81 -22.98 3.79
C VAL A 217 -6.07 -23.43 4.52
N HIS A 218 -6.60 -24.62 4.22
CA HIS A 218 -7.77 -25.14 4.93
C HIS A 218 -7.40 -25.59 6.34
N ALA A 219 -6.33 -26.38 6.49
CA ALA A 219 -5.88 -26.82 7.80
C ALA A 219 -5.45 -25.64 8.69
N MET A 220 -4.75 -24.65 8.14
CA MET A 220 -4.34 -23.46 8.88
C MET A 220 -5.51 -22.60 9.33
N THR A 221 -6.53 -22.42 8.47
CA THR A 221 -7.73 -21.64 8.81
C THR A 221 -8.55 -22.33 9.89
N ASP A 222 -8.84 -23.63 9.72
CA ASP A 222 -9.59 -24.41 10.71
C ASP A 222 -8.85 -24.45 12.06
N TRP A 223 -7.52 -24.58 12.04
CA TRP A 223 -6.70 -24.54 13.25
C TRP A 223 -6.75 -23.18 13.94
N ALA A 224 -6.71 -22.06 13.19
CA ALA A 224 -6.80 -20.72 13.77
C ALA A 224 -8.12 -20.54 14.51
N HIS A 225 -9.24 -20.89 13.86
CA HIS A 225 -10.58 -20.77 14.44
C HIS A 225 -10.81 -21.70 15.62
N ALA A 226 -10.31 -22.94 15.56
CA ALA A 226 -10.38 -23.87 16.68
C ALA A 226 -9.67 -23.34 17.95
N ASN A 227 -8.69 -22.43 17.78
CA ASN A 227 -7.95 -21.78 18.86
C ASN A 227 -8.42 -20.34 19.14
N GLY A 228 -9.55 -19.92 18.55
CA GLY A 228 -10.13 -18.58 18.75
C GLY A 228 -9.35 -17.43 18.11
N ALA A 229 -8.38 -17.73 17.24
CA ALA A 229 -7.61 -16.75 16.48
C ALA A 229 -8.28 -16.44 15.14
N LEU A 230 -8.15 -15.21 14.64
CA LEU A 230 -8.61 -14.85 13.29
C LEU A 230 -7.60 -15.31 12.23
N ALA A 231 -8.09 -15.83 11.11
CA ALA A 231 -7.29 -16.18 9.95
C ALA A 231 -7.07 -14.95 9.05
N ILE A 232 -5.81 -14.56 8.86
CA ILE A 232 -5.40 -13.45 8.01
C ILE A 232 -4.74 -14.01 6.75
N ALA A 233 -5.48 -14.01 5.63
CA ALA A 233 -4.97 -14.39 4.33
C ALA A 233 -4.06 -13.30 3.75
N LEU A 234 -2.77 -13.61 3.58
CA LEU A 234 -1.81 -12.75 2.89
C LEU A 234 -1.58 -13.32 1.48
N VAL A 235 -2.20 -12.71 0.47
CA VAL A 235 -2.33 -13.31 -0.86
C VAL A 235 -1.72 -12.45 -1.95
N ASN A 236 -1.28 -13.09 -3.04
CA ASN A 236 -1.14 -12.42 -4.33
C ASN A 236 -2.49 -12.49 -5.06
N PRO A 237 -3.17 -11.35 -5.33
CA PRO A 237 -4.52 -11.35 -5.87
C PRO A 237 -4.61 -12.07 -7.22
N THR A 238 -3.61 -11.93 -8.09
CA THR A 238 -3.61 -12.58 -9.41
C THR A 238 -3.60 -14.11 -9.32
N THR A 239 -3.06 -14.68 -8.24
CA THR A 239 -3.10 -16.15 -8.04
C THR A 239 -4.50 -16.68 -7.73
N LEU A 240 -5.39 -15.84 -7.21
CA LEU A 240 -6.77 -16.21 -6.86
C LEU A 240 -7.68 -16.38 -8.09
N ALA A 241 -7.18 -16.07 -9.29
CA ALA A 241 -7.83 -16.47 -10.53
C ALA A 241 -7.83 -18.00 -10.73
N VAL A 242 -6.94 -18.72 -10.04
CA VAL A 242 -6.77 -20.18 -10.16
C VAL A 242 -6.82 -20.87 -8.80
N LEU A 243 -6.26 -20.26 -7.77
CA LEU A 243 -6.26 -20.77 -6.40
C LEU A 243 -7.60 -20.47 -5.71
N GLU A 244 -7.94 -21.30 -4.72
CA GLU A 244 -9.15 -21.11 -3.94
C GLU A 244 -9.13 -19.78 -3.18
N ALA A 245 -10.25 -19.06 -3.30
CA ALA A 245 -10.43 -17.76 -2.69
C ALA A 245 -10.40 -17.86 -1.15
N PRO A 246 -9.77 -16.89 -0.44
CA PRO A 246 -9.74 -16.82 1.02
C PRO A 246 -11.06 -17.07 1.73
N GLY A 247 -12.18 -16.55 1.22
CA GLY A 247 -13.51 -16.77 1.79
C GLY A 247 -13.99 -18.23 1.79
N ASN A 248 -13.33 -19.11 1.05
CA ASN A 248 -13.61 -20.55 1.00
C ASN A 248 -12.55 -21.40 1.72
N TRP A 249 -11.57 -20.79 2.40
CA TRP A 249 -10.57 -21.54 3.15
C TRP A 249 -11.18 -22.17 4.40
N GLY A 250 -10.75 -23.39 4.71
CA GLY A 250 -11.29 -24.15 5.85
C GLY A 250 -12.80 -24.37 5.73
N GLN A 251 -13.49 -24.37 6.88
CA GLN A 251 -14.95 -24.53 6.96
C GLN A 251 -15.72 -23.20 6.91
N THR A 252 -15.05 -22.08 7.18
CA THR A 252 -15.66 -20.79 7.51
C THR A 252 -15.07 -19.60 6.76
N GLY A 253 -14.00 -19.80 5.99
CA GLY A 253 -13.30 -18.75 5.26
C GLY A 253 -12.28 -17.99 6.12
N ALA A 254 -11.29 -17.36 5.50
CA ALA A 254 -10.42 -16.41 6.19
C ALA A 254 -11.21 -15.17 6.64
N ASP A 255 -10.85 -14.58 7.77
CA ASP A 255 -11.55 -13.42 8.34
C ASP A 255 -11.11 -12.10 7.68
N ILE A 256 -9.85 -12.02 7.26
CA ILE A 256 -9.24 -10.83 6.66
C ILE A 256 -8.35 -11.28 5.50
N ALA A 257 -8.48 -10.64 4.34
CA ALA A 257 -7.55 -10.83 3.22
C ALA A 257 -6.81 -9.53 2.89
N VAL A 258 -5.50 -9.64 2.72
CA VAL A 258 -4.60 -8.54 2.37
C VAL A 258 -3.55 -9.01 1.38
N GLY A 259 -2.98 -8.08 0.62
CA GLY A 259 -2.00 -8.41 -0.42
C GLY A 259 -1.44 -7.18 -1.08
N GLU A 260 -0.44 -7.38 -1.94
CA GLU A 260 0.05 -6.35 -2.85
C GLU A 260 -0.79 -6.34 -4.11
N GLY A 261 -1.26 -5.15 -4.54
CA GLY A 261 -2.11 -4.97 -5.71
C GLY A 261 -1.35 -4.71 -7.00
N GLN A 262 -0.01 -4.64 -6.96
CA GLN A 262 0.84 -4.48 -8.14
C GLN A 262 0.68 -5.56 -9.21
N PRO A 263 0.62 -6.87 -8.91
CA PRO A 263 0.55 -7.93 -9.93
C PRO A 263 -0.84 -8.06 -10.55
#